data_AF-A0A7T0WHX4-F1
#
_entry.id   AF-A0A7T0WHX4-F1
#
_cell.length_a   1.000
_cell.length_b   1.000
_cell.length_c   1.000
_cell.angle_alpha   90.00
_cell.angle_beta   90.00
_cell.angle_gamma   90.00
#
_symmetry.space_group_name_H-M   'P 1'
#
loop_
_entity.id
_entity.type
_entity.pdbx_description
1 polymer ?
#
loop_
_entity_poly.entity_id
_entity_poly.type
_entity_poly.pdbx_seq_one_letter_code
_entity_poly.pdbx_strand_id
1 'polypeptide(L)'
;MSERNPFAKKNTELFADVPTFLRFYSHHGIKRLISAASSPLLEGTWIFRSPPGFGKSTNFRLFTPATLRELQNQRNAKSHVHSDTITELNSLGVFGQSHPKVLGIYINVADGFSEIHEIFDDKALPVFRAFINAKLILMLVAALKDFYNLQFEDSLDDFTIEVDNDVSWGALPKTSSLQSLSDWAENAELQIIKGISNLELADEKHLLHTEYSALKWLRKVKFLYKGKRHILKTLVMFDDVHNLARSQREDLLTSITVIRPHYPIWIGERLTSLTEKETLIDGADQHRDYNVINLDHIEANTKNNYFKQFVEGIIKARLDMSSVGGFDNWLTINGIERDSACEKAYQELLPRINKLRSDGGFSAWFERDDYENLEVTHALVVEMQSLLTSHAKYVNKNPNQLMFEESLDKKPKADASFVEYYLYTKYQVPYYIGNEVLTKYSTSSIFEVLQIAENFFEAIYKASMKQNSSNSSLKIKVQQQTLKELAREKFDKLGGIVRYSDCAIRLVKNFAKTAYIKSNRESSPYVPSITGFALSYSDMDKLVCDENYEVLNAILTDLRKRNLVTITKPKNKEVSVFYLNRLLCVHFDLAGGYGGWNKFSLDTLTEWMNSDTVNVTTQDDKPTPQGEFDYE
;
A
#
# COMPACT_ATOMS: atom_id res chain seq x y z
N MET A 1 18.03 -26.30 -14.95
CA MET A 1 17.47 -24.98 -15.30
C MET A 1 16.89 -24.40 -14.02
N SER A 2 17.32 -23.20 -13.59
CA SER A 2 16.73 -22.56 -12.40
C SER A 2 15.28 -22.22 -12.71
N GLU A 3 14.36 -22.70 -11.88
CA GLU A 3 12.97 -22.28 -11.98
C GLU A 3 12.86 -20.76 -11.88
N ARG A 4 12.08 -20.14 -12.77
CA ARG A 4 11.93 -18.69 -12.80
C ARG A 4 11.10 -18.25 -11.61
N ASN A 5 11.66 -17.43 -10.72
CA ASN A 5 10.96 -16.91 -9.56
C ASN A 5 9.70 -16.11 -9.98
N PRO A 6 8.48 -16.57 -9.61
CA PRO A 6 7.24 -15.92 -10.05
C PRO A 6 6.99 -14.57 -9.36
N PHE A 7 7.75 -14.24 -8.31
CA PHE A 7 7.64 -12.97 -7.57
C PHE A 7 8.59 -11.87 -8.07
N ALA A 8 9.60 -12.22 -8.87
CA ALA A 8 10.56 -11.26 -9.42
C ALA A 8 9.90 -10.20 -10.31
N LYS A 9 8.77 -10.53 -10.96
CA LYS A 9 7.98 -9.56 -11.74
C LYS A 9 7.02 -8.79 -10.82
N LYS A 10 7.43 -7.58 -10.42
CA LYS A 10 6.72 -6.75 -9.43
C LYS A 10 5.58 -5.93 -10.00
N ASN A 11 5.69 -5.51 -11.26
CA ASN A 11 4.75 -4.61 -11.92
C ASN A 11 3.71 -5.41 -12.73
N THR A 12 2.65 -5.86 -12.06
CA THR A 12 1.60 -6.69 -12.68
C THR A 12 0.89 -5.94 -13.82
N GLU A 13 0.72 -4.64 -13.68
CA GLU A 13 0.13 -3.77 -14.70
C GLU A 13 0.94 -3.67 -16.00
N LEU A 14 2.21 -4.08 -16.02
CA LEU A 14 3.06 -4.07 -17.21
C LEU A 14 3.04 -5.38 -18.01
N PHE A 15 2.28 -6.41 -17.58
CA PHE A 15 2.15 -7.63 -18.38
C PHE A 15 1.52 -7.32 -19.74
N ALA A 16 2.14 -7.76 -20.86
CA ALA A 16 1.63 -7.41 -22.19
C ALA A 16 0.24 -7.99 -22.46
N ASP A 17 -0.04 -9.21 -22.02
CA ASP A 17 -1.29 -9.89 -22.29
C ASP A 17 -2.30 -9.80 -21.12
N VAL A 18 -3.57 -9.61 -21.46
CA VAL A 18 -4.68 -9.52 -20.50
C VAL A 18 -4.88 -10.81 -19.70
N PRO A 19 -4.83 -12.02 -20.28
CA PRO A 19 -5.01 -13.26 -19.52
C PRO A 19 -3.96 -13.44 -18.42
N THR A 20 -2.68 -13.12 -18.67
CA THR A 20 -1.63 -13.17 -17.64
C THR A 20 -1.85 -12.10 -16.58
N PHE A 21 -2.25 -10.89 -16.96
CA PHE A 21 -2.62 -9.85 -16.00
C PHE A 21 -3.75 -10.32 -15.06
N LEU A 22 -4.85 -10.82 -15.63
CA LEU A 22 -6.02 -11.30 -14.86
C LEU A 22 -5.65 -12.49 -13.97
N ARG A 23 -4.76 -13.38 -14.43
CA ARG A 23 -4.24 -14.50 -13.63
C ARG A 23 -3.59 -14.02 -12.32
N PHE A 24 -2.87 -12.91 -12.34
CA PHE A 24 -2.21 -12.33 -11.16
C PHE A 24 -3.04 -11.30 -10.41
N TYR A 25 -4.22 -10.95 -10.93
CA TYR A 25 -5.10 -9.97 -10.31
C TYR A 25 -5.95 -10.61 -9.20
N SER A 26 -5.96 -9.99 -8.02
CA SER A 26 -6.81 -10.43 -6.90
C SER A 26 -8.01 -9.51 -6.75
N HIS A 27 -9.21 -10.09 -6.69
CA HIS A 27 -10.49 -9.36 -6.58
C HIS A 27 -10.58 -8.49 -5.32
N HIS A 28 -9.82 -8.81 -4.27
CA HIS A 28 -9.76 -7.98 -3.07
C HIS A 28 -9.17 -6.57 -3.34
N GLY A 29 -8.42 -6.38 -4.43
CA GLY A 29 -7.89 -5.08 -4.84
C GLY A 29 -9.00 -4.06 -5.13
N ILE A 30 -9.98 -4.45 -5.96
CA ILE A 30 -11.14 -3.59 -6.28
C ILE A 30 -12.10 -3.51 -5.09
N LYS A 31 -12.31 -4.62 -4.37
CA LYS A 31 -13.15 -4.64 -3.17
C LYS A 31 -12.68 -3.62 -2.13
N ARG A 32 -11.36 -3.49 -1.95
CA ARG A 32 -10.74 -2.49 -1.06
C ARG A 32 -11.10 -1.07 -1.46
N LEU A 33 -11.11 -0.76 -2.76
CA LEU A 33 -11.52 0.56 -3.26
C LEU A 33 -13.01 0.80 -3.01
N ILE A 34 -13.86 -0.19 -3.29
CA ILE A 34 -15.31 -0.11 -3.08
C ILE A 34 -15.61 0.16 -1.61
N SER A 35 -14.95 -0.55 -0.69
CA SER A 35 -15.16 -0.39 0.75
C SER A 35 -14.68 0.94 1.31
N ALA A 36 -13.69 1.57 0.67
CA ALA A 36 -13.14 2.85 1.11
C ALA A 36 -13.86 4.06 0.51
N ALA A 37 -14.70 3.84 -0.51
CA ALA A 37 -15.39 4.91 -1.20
C ALA A 37 -16.63 5.38 -0.41
N SER A 38 -16.73 6.68 -0.16
CA SER A 38 -17.91 7.32 0.46
C SER A 38 -19.11 7.44 -0.49
N SER A 39 -18.87 7.37 -1.80
CA SER A 39 -19.89 7.41 -2.86
C SER A 39 -19.54 6.42 -3.98
N PRO A 40 -20.43 6.15 -4.96
CA PRO A 40 -20.13 5.22 -6.04
C PRO A 40 -18.87 5.62 -6.83
N LEU A 41 -17.93 4.68 -7.00
CA LEU A 41 -16.65 4.91 -7.70
C LEU A 41 -16.80 5.32 -9.17
N LEU A 42 -17.91 4.96 -9.81
CA LEU A 42 -18.21 5.31 -11.20
C LEU A 42 -19.07 6.57 -11.32
N GLU A 43 -18.93 7.48 -10.35
CA GLU A 43 -19.55 8.80 -10.28
C GLU A 43 -18.55 9.82 -9.71
N GLY A 44 -18.56 11.04 -10.26
CA GLY A 44 -17.72 12.15 -9.79
C GLY A 44 -16.22 11.98 -10.06
N THR A 45 -15.43 12.83 -9.41
CA THR A 45 -13.97 12.81 -9.52
C THR A 45 -13.34 12.17 -8.28
N TRP A 46 -12.45 11.20 -8.51
CA TRP A 46 -11.74 10.45 -7.47
C TRP A 46 -10.24 10.62 -7.62
N ILE A 47 -9.57 10.97 -6.52
CA ILE A 47 -8.11 11.02 -6.43
C ILE A 47 -7.64 9.85 -5.56
N PHE A 48 -6.89 8.94 -6.16
CA PHE A 48 -6.28 7.79 -5.51
C PHE A 48 -4.83 8.12 -5.18
N ARG A 49 -4.51 8.18 -3.89
CA ARG A 49 -3.19 8.56 -3.38
C ARG A 49 -2.57 7.41 -2.61
N SER A 50 -1.25 7.32 -2.67
CA SER A 50 -0.43 6.43 -1.84
C SER A 50 1.04 6.55 -2.23
N PRO A 51 1.97 6.08 -1.40
CA PRO A 51 3.31 5.75 -1.84
C PRO A 51 3.30 4.74 -3.02
N PRO A 52 4.44 4.47 -3.66
CA PRO A 52 4.52 3.43 -4.68
C PRO A 52 4.22 2.04 -4.09
N GLY A 53 3.63 1.15 -4.90
CA GLY A 53 3.43 -0.26 -4.53
C GLY A 53 2.08 -0.64 -3.89
N PHE A 54 1.10 0.27 -3.89
CA PHE A 54 -0.22 0.04 -3.28
C PHE A 54 -1.31 -0.41 -4.29
N GLY A 55 -0.96 -0.64 -5.55
CA GLY A 55 -1.87 -1.23 -6.56
C GLY A 55 -2.81 -0.25 -7.29
N LYS A 56 -2.50 1.05 -7.34
CA LYS A 56 -3.30 2.06 -8.09
C LYS A 56 -3.43 1.69 -9.57
N SER A 57 -2.30 1.65 -10.27
CA SER A 57 -2.21 1.37 -11.70
C SER A 57 -2.78 0.00 -12.06
N THR A 58 -2.58 -1.00 -11.19
CA THR A 58 -3.17 -2.33 -11.34
C THR A 58 -4.71 -2.29 -11.33
N ASN A 59 -5.31 -1.49 -10.42
CA ASN A 59 -6.76 -1.29 -10.41
C ASN A 59 -7.23 -0.48 -11.63
N PHE A 60 -6.49 0.53 -12.08
CA PHE A 60 -6.86 1.32 -13.27
C PHE A 60 -6.85 0.43 -14.52
N ARG A 61 -5.85 -0.44 -14.65
CA ARG A 61 -5.76 -1.41 -15.74
C ARG A 61 -6.98 -2.33 -15.80
N LEU A 62 -7.58 -2.70 -14.66
CA LEU A 62 -8.79 -3.53 -14.61
C LEU A 62 -9.95 -2.92 -15.43
N PHE A 63 -10.04 -1.59 -15.48
CA PHE A 63 -11.10 -0.87 -16.19
C PHE A 63 -10.76 -0.55 -17.65
N THR A 64 -9.61 -1.01 -18.16
CA THR A 64 -9.28 -0.87 -19.58
C THR A 64 -10.21 -1.73 -20.45
N PRO A 65 -10.55 -1.30 -21.69
CA PRO A 65 -11.54 -1.99 -22.50
C PRO A 65 -11.16 -3.43 -22.81
N ALA A 66 -9.88 -3.70 -23.11
CA ALA A 66 -9.38 -5.05 -23.36
C ALA A 66 -9.62 -5.98 -22.16
N THR A 67 -9.39 -5.50 -20.94
CA THR A 67 -9.60 -6.27 -19.70
C THR A 67 -11.08 -6.52 -19.43
N LEU A 68 -11.92 -5.48 -19.54
CA LEU A 68 -13.35 -5.62 -19.35
C LEU A 68 -14.00 -6.53 -20.38
N ARG A 69 -13.55 -6.49 -21.63
CA ARG A 69 -14.01 -7.37 -22.70
C ARG A 69 -13.68 -8.83 -22.41
N GLU A 70 -12.45 -9.12 -21.97
CA GLU A 70 -12.05 -10.47 -21.58
C GLU A 70 -12.92 -11.02 -20.43
N LEU A 71 -13.16 -10.21 -19.39
CA LEU A 71 -14.04 -10.60 -18.29
C LEU A 71 -15.51 -10.77 -18.73
N GLN A 72 -16.00 -9.94 -19.65
CA GLN A 72 -17.33 -10.08 -20.25
C GLN A 72 -17.44 -11.38 -21.06
N ASN A 73 -16.42 -11.75 -21.83
CA ASN A 73 -16.36 -13.00 -22.58
C ASN A 73 -16.40 -14.21 -21.64
N GLN A 74 -15.61 -14.19 -20.58
CA GLN A 74 -15.61 -15.24 -19.55
C GLN A 74 -16.96 -15.35 -18.86
N ARG A 75 -17.60 -14.22 -18.53
CA ARG A 75 -18.96 -14.17 -17.98
C ARG A 75 -19.98 -14.78 -18.94
N ASN A 76 -19.95 -14.43 -20.22
CA ASN A 76 -20.87 -14.94 -21.24
C ASN A 76 -20.67 -16.46 -21.46
N ALA A 77 -19.42 -16.93 -21.40
CA ALA A 77 -19.06 -18.34 -21.47
C ALA A 77 -19.39 -19.14 -20.19
N LYS A 78 -19.92 -18.49 -19.15
CA LYS A 78 -20.16 -19.08 -17.81
C LYS A 78 -18.91 -19.74 -17.21
N SER A 79 -17.74 -19.18 -17.52
CA SER A 79 -16.49 -19.61 -16.90
C SER A 79 -16.48 -19.23 -15.42
N HIS A 80 -16.00 -20.13 -14.57
CA HIS A 80 -15.77 -19.82 -13.16
C HIS A 80 -14.44 -19.09 -12.92
N VAL A 81 -13.60 -18.98 -13.96
CA VAL A 81 -12.33 -18.25 -13.94
C VAL A 81 -12.62 -16.76 -13.68
N HIS A 82 -12.00 -16.20 -12.64
CA HIS A 82 -12.20 -14.81 -12.19
C HIS A 82 -13.64 -14.42 -11.80
N SER A 83 -14.48 -15.39 -11.43
CA SER A 83 -15.87 -15.17 -11.03
C SER A 83 -16.04 -14.16 -9.88
N ASP A 84 -15.11 -14.14 -8.91
CA ASP A 84 -15.12 -13.15 -7.83
C ASP A 84 -14.90 -11.72 -8.36
N THR A 85 -13.90 -11.52 -9.23
CA THR A 85 -13.64 -10.22 -9.88
C THR A 85 -14.85 -9.76 -10.68
N ILE A 86 -15.47 -10.68 -11.43
CA ILE A 86 -16.69 -10.41 -12.21
C ILE A 86 -17.84 -9.99 -11.30
N THR A 87 -17.96 -10.61 -10.12
CA THR A 87 -19.00 -10.29 -9.13
C THR A 87 -18.82 -8.88 -8.59
N GLU A 88 -17.61 -8.52 -8.16
CA GLU A 88 -17.32 -7.17 -7.66
C GLU A 88 -17.56 -6.10 -8.75
N LEU A 89 -17.17 -6.35 -10.00
CA LEU A 89 -17.42 -5.43 -11.13
C LEU A 89 -18.91 -5.36 -11.54
N ASN A 90 -19.66 -6.45 -11.41
CA ASN A 90 -21.11 -6.44 -11.63
C ASN A 90 -21.81 -5.55 -10.59
N SER A 91 -21.34 -5.53 -9.35
CA SER A 91 -21.90 -4.64 -8.30
C SER A 91 -21.77 -3.16 -8.67
N LEU A 92 -20.74 -2.80 -9.44
CA LEU A 92 -20.52 -1.46 -9.98
C LEU A 92 -21.32 -1.19 -11.28
N GLY A 93 -22.05 -2.16 -11.81
CA GLY A 93 -22.82 -2.03 -13.05
C GLY A 93 -21.96 -2.00 -14.32
N VAL A 94 -20.75 -2.55 -14.28
CA VAL A 94 -19.77 -2.50 -15.39
C VAL A 94 -20.20 -3.34 -16.59
N PHE A 95 -20.90 -4.45 -16.39
CA PHE A 95 -21.22 -5.40 -17.47
C PHE A 95 -22.64 -5.21 -18.04
N GLY A 96 -22.75 -5.47 -19.35
CA GLY A 96 -24.01 -5.49 -20.09
C GLY A 96 -24.41 -6.90 -20.53
N GLN A 97 -25.34 -6.97 -21.50
CA GLN A 97 -25.77 -8.24 -22.08
C GLN A 97 -24.67 -8.85 -22.96
N SER A 98 -24.17 -8.09 -23.95
CA SER A 98 -23.14 -8.55 -24.89
C SER A 98 -21.78 -7.90 -24.68
N HIS A 99 -21.75 -6.63 -24.27
CA HIS A 99 -20.55 -5.83 -24.09
C HIS A 99 -20.51 -5.20 -22.69
N PRO A 100 -19.34 -4.78 -22.19
CA PRO A 100 -19.25 -3.89 -21.04
C PRO A 100 -20.07 -2.61 -21.28
N LYS A 101 -20.56 -1.98 -20.22
CA LYS A 101 -21.29 -0.70 -20.26
C LYS A 101 -20.37 0.50 -20.06
N VAL A 102 -19.14 0.25 -19.60
CA VAL A 102 -18.15 1.27 -19.26
C VAL A 102 -17.02 1.24 -20.28
N LEU A 103 -16.66 2.40 -20.82
CA LEU A 103 -15.45 2.62 -21.61
C LEU A 103 -14.41 3.31 -20.74
N GLY A 104 -13.36 2.58 -20.33
CA GLY A 104 -12.22 3.17 -19.64
C GLY A 104 -11.22 3.78 -20.62
N ILE A 105 -10.94 5.06 -20.48
CA ILE A 105 -9.91 5.79 -21.22
C ILE A 105 -8.73 6.00 -20.26
N TYR A 106 -7.64 5.27 -20.48
CA TYR A 106 -6.46 5.29 -19.63
C TYR A 106 -5.39 6.19 -20.23
N ILE A 107 -4.94 7.19 -19.46
CA ILE A 107 -3.86 8.11 -19.82
C ILE A 107 -2.78 7.95 -18.75
N ASN A 108 -1.63 7.40 -19.14
CA ASN A 108 -0.44 7.48 -18.30
C ASN A 108 0.24 8.84 -18.56
N VAL A 109 0.32 9.65 -17.51
CA VAL A 109 0.99 10.96 -17.54
C VAL A 109 2.45 10.76 -17.14
N ALA A 110 3.23 10.16 -18.04
CA ALA A 110 4.68 9.91 -17.87
C ALA A 110 5.52 10.85 -18.75
N ASP A 111 6.69 10.39 -19.19
CA ASP A 111 7.69 11.16 -19.94
C ASP A 111 7.08 12.00 -21.10
N GLY A 112 7.58 13.23 -21.25
CA GLY A 112 7.15 14.21 -22.24
C GLY A 112 6.18 15.29 -21.71
N PHE A 113 5.47 15.05 -20.60
CA PHE A 113 4.53 16.03 -20.06
C PHE A 113 5.21 17.15 -19.25
N SER A 114 6.15 16.80 -18.37
CA SER A 114 6.88 17.77 -17.54
C SER A 114 7.77 18.70 -18.36
N GLU A 115 8.34 18.19 -19.45
CA GLU A 115 9.27 18.86 -20.34
C GLU A 115 8.60 20.06 -21.02
N ILE A 116 7.28 20.01 -21.23
CA ILE A 116 6.49 21.15 -21.73
C ILE A 116 6.65 22.37 -20.80
N HIS A 117 6.70 22.15 -19.48
CA HIS A 117 6.87 23.23 -18.51
C HIS A 117 8.26 23.85 -18.58
N GLU A 118 9.29 23.03 -18.78
CA GLU A 118 10.68 23.47 -18.82
C GLU A 118 11.05 24.19 -20.12
N ILE A 119 10.39 23.85 -21.23
CA ILE A 119 10.76 24.32 -22.57
C ILE A 119 9.96 25.56 -23.00
N PHE A 120 8.66 25.60 -22.71
CA PHE A 120 7.76 26.59 -23.32
C PHE A 120 7.34 27.72 -22.38
N ASP A 121 7.96 27.87 -21.20
CA ASP A 121 7.78 28.98 -20.26
C ASP A 121 6.32 29.48 -20.12
N ASP A 122 6.01 30.68 -20.64
CA ASP A 122 4.70 31.34 -20.56
C ASP A 122 3.61 30.64 -21.39
N LYS A 123 4.01 29.89 -22.41
CA LYS A 123 3.15 29.06 -23.28
C LYS A 123 2.97 27.65 -22.75
N ALA A 124 3.66 27.25 -21.68
CA ALA A 124 3.64 25.88 -21.16
C ALA A 124 2.23 25.37 -20.85
N LEU A 125 1.39 26.14 -20.15
CA LEU A 125 0.04 25.70 -19.79
C LEU A 125 -0.89 25.57 -21.02
N PRO A 126 -0.95 26.53 -21.95
CA PRO A 126 -1.71 26.35 -23.20
C PRO A 126 -1.29 25.13 -24.02
N VAL A 127 0.04 24.87 -24.13
CA VAL A 127 0.58 23.71 -24.84
C VAL A 127 0.25 22.41 -24.11
N PHE A 128 0.36 22.41 -22.78
CA PHE A 128 -0.02 21.28 -21.93
C PHE A 128 -1.50 20.91 -22.11
N ARG A 129 -2.39 21.91 -22.14
CA ARG A 129 -3.82 21.69 -22.43
C ARG A 129 -4.02 21.13 -23.82
N ALA A 130 -3.30 21.61 -24.84
CA ALA A 130 -3.36 21.06 -26.19
C ALA A 130 -2.91 19.59 -26.22
N PHE A 131 -1.83 19.27 -25.50
CA PHE A 131 -1.30 17.92 -25.41
C PHE A 131 -2.27 16.96 -24.72
N ILE A 132 -2.89 17.37 -23.59
CA ILE A 132 -3.92 16.57 -22.92
C ILE A 132 -5.15 16.37 -23.82
N ASN A 133 -5.58 17.40 -24.55
CA ASN A 133 -6.70 17.27 -25.49
C ASN A 133 -6.40 16.26 -26.60
N ALA A 134 -5.20 16.33 -27.20
CA ALA A 134 -4.76 15.38 -28.21
C ALA A 134 -4.67 13.95 -27.64
N LYS A 135 -3.93 13.76 -26.54
CA LYS A 135 -3.75 12.48 -25.86
C LYS A 135 -5.07 11.82 -25.46
N LEU A 136 -6.02 12.60 -24.95
CA LEU A 136 -7.33 12.08 -24.56
C LEU A 136 -8.12 11.55 -25.77
N ILE A 137 -8.06 12.23 -26.92
CA ILE A 137 -8.70 11.76 -28.16
C ILE A 137 -7.99 10.52 -28.70
N LEU A 138 -6.66 10.46 -28.70
CA LEU A 138 -5.90 9.29 -29.12
C LEU A 138 -6.22 8.07 -28.25
N MET A 139 -6.21 8.24 -26.93
CA MET A 139 -6.53 7.16 -25.99
C MET A 139 -8.00 6.75 -26.05
N LEU A 140 -8.91 7.68 -26.36
CA LEU A 140 -10.30 7.36 -26.64
C LEU A 140 -10.43 6.48 -27.89
N VAL A 141 -9.78 6.83 -29.00
CA VAL A 141 -9.82 6.05 -30.25
C VAL A 141 -9.25 4.65 -30.02
N ALA A 142 -8.09 4.56 -29.35
CA ALA A 142 -7.51 3.29 -28.95
C ALA A 142 -8.46 2.47 -28.06
N ALA A 143 -9.07 3.10 -27.06
CA ALA A 143 -10.04 2.46 -26.17
C ALA A 143 -11.28 1.95 -26.92
N LEU A 144 -11.77 2.68 -27.94
CA LEU A 144 -12.88 2.25 -28.78
C LEU A 144 -12.49 1.05 -29.65
N LYS A 145 -11.31 1.07 -30.29
CA LYS A 145 -10.80 -0.09 -31.05
C LYS A 145 -10.71 -1.32 -30.17
N ASP A 146 -10.13 -1.19 -28.97
CA ASP A 146 -10.08 -2.26 -27.99
C ASP A 146 -11.47 -2.70 -27.54
N PHE A 147 -12.39 -1.79 -27.27
CA PHE A 147 -13.74 -2.14 -26.83
C PHE A 147 -14.46 -3.05 -27.86
N TYR A 148 -14.27 -2.78 -29.15
CA TYR A 148 -14.89 -3.52 -30.26
C TYR A 148 -13.99 -4.61 -30.87
N ASN A 149 -12.80 -4.84 -30.32
CA ASN A 149 -11.81 -5.81 -30.79
C ASN A 149 -11.38 -5.59 -32.26
N LEU A 150 -11.19 -4.32 -32.61
CA LEU A 150 -10.69 -3.89 -33.92
C LEU A 150 -9.15 -3.90 -33.90
N GLN A 151 -8.56 -4.26 -35.03
CA GLN A 151 -7.13 -4.14 -35.28
C GLN A 151 -6.74 -2.69 -35.54
N PHE A 152 -5.43 -2.41 -35.54
CA PHE A 152 -4.92 -1.07 -35.77
C PHE A 152 -5.29 -0.54 -37.16
N GLU A 153 -5.24 -1.40 -38.17
CA GLU A 153 -5.53 -1.09 -39.58
C GLU A 153 -7.03 -1.01 -39.90
N ASP A 154 -7.90 -1.40 -38.97
CA ASP A 154 -9.34 -1.39 -39.20
C ASP A 154 -9.87 0.05 -39.34
N SER A 155 -10.77 0.23 -40.31
CA SER A 155 -11.39 1.54 -40.57
C SER A 155 -12.27 1.98 -39.40
N LEU A 156 -12.26 3.29 -39.15
CA LEU A 156 -13.11 3.96 -38.17
C LEU A 156 -14.45 4.42 -38.76
N ASP A 157 -14.74 4.13 -40.03
CA ASP A 157 -15.96 4.58 -40.72
C ASP A 157 -17.25 3.99 -40.14
N ASP A 158 -17.16 2.82 -39.48
CA ASP A 158 -18.28 2.18 -38.78
C ASP A 158 -18.70 2.92 -37.49
N PHE A 159 -17.92 3.92 -37.06
CA PHE A 159 -18.24 4.79 -35.92
C PHE A 159 -18.94 6.07 -36.35
N THR A 160 -20.01 6.40 -35.63
CA THR A 160 -20.68 7.69 -35.72
C THR A 160 -20.62 8.38 -34.37
N ILE A 161 -20.24 9.66 -34.39
CA ILE A 161 -20.19 10.52 -33.21
C ILE A 161 -21.43 11.40 -33.20
N GLU A 162 -22.23 11.27 -32.15
CA GLU A 162 -23.33 12.17 -31.85
C GLU A 162 -22.95 13.07 -30.68
N VAL A 163 -23.10 14.38 -30.86
CA VAL A 163 -22.83 15.38 -29.83
C VAL A 163 -24.07 16.24 -29.67
N ASP A 164 -24.50 16.45 -28.42
CA ASP A 164 -25.63 17.33 -28.13
C ASP A 164 -25.30 18.79 -28.55
N ASN A 165 -26.29 19.54 -29.04
CA ASN A 165 -26.10 20.84 -29.71
C ASN A 165 -25.50 21.95 -28.81
N ASP A 166 -25.54 21.79 -27.50
CA ASP A 166 -25.11 22.77 -26.48
C ASP A 166 -23.63 22.65 -26.09
N VAL A 167 -22.87 21.76 -26.74
CA VAL A 167 -21.48 21.47 -26.39
C VAL A 167 -20.52 22.37 -27.17
N SER A 168 -19.68 23.11 -26.44
CA SER A 168 -18.53 23.78 -27.05
C SER A 168 -17.48 22.74 -27.44
N TRP A 169 -17.09 22.75 -28.71
CA TRP A 169 -15.97 21.95 -29.22
C TRP A 169 -14.62 22.58 -28.88
N GLY A 170 -14.60 23.87 -28.53
CA GLY A 170 -13.37 24.61 -28.26
C GLY A 170 -12.35 24.43 -29.38
N ALA A 171 -11.19 23.84 -29.05
CA ALA A 171 -10.12 23.58 -30.00
C ALA A 171 -10.30 22.30 -30.85
N LEU A 172 -11.27 21.44 -30.54
CA LEU A 172 -11.50 20.21 -31.30
C LEU A 172 -12.17 20.51 -32.65
N PRO A 173 -11.85 19.75 -33.71
CA PRO A 173 -12.52 19.88 -34.99
C PRO A 173 -13.97 19.42 -34.89
N LYS A 174 -14.91 20.22 -35.39
CA LYS A 174 -16.33 19.87 -35.46
C LYS A 174 -16.56 18.83 -36.55
N THR A 175 -16.67 17.57 -36.18
CA THR A 175 -16.84 16.45 -37.11
C THR A 175 -17.67 15.33 -36.49
N SER A 176 -18.39 14.59 -37.33
CA SER A 176 -19.06 13.33 -36.93
C SER A 176 -18.18 12.11 -37.18
N SER A 177 -17.02 12.29 -37.84
CA SER A 177 -16.06 11.22 -38.16
C SER A 177 -15.03 11.05 -37.05
N LEU A 178 -14.93 9.82 -36.55
CA LEU A 178 -13.90 9.46 -35.58
C LEU A 178 -12.49 9.49 -36.20
N GLN A 179 -12.37 9.19 -37.49
CA GLN A 179 -11.09 9.28 -38.22
C GLN A 179 -10.55 10.70 -38.21
N SER A 180 -11.37 11.69 -38.56
CA SER A 180 -10.94 13.09 -38.60
C SER A 180 -10.52 13.63 -37.23
N LEU A 181 -11.11 13.12 -36.13
CA LEU A 181 -10.66 13.45 -34.78
C LEU A 181 -9.31 12.80 -34.44
N SER A 182 -9.10 11.54 -34.86
CA SER A 182 -7.81 10.85 -34.71
C SER A 182 -6.72 11.61 -35.44
N ASP A 183 -6.91 11.93 -36.71
CA ASP A 183 -5.91 12.62 -37.55
C ASP A 183 -5.51 13.98 -36.95
N TRP A 184 -6.50 14.73 -36.44
CA TRP A 184 -6.24 16.00 -35.75
C TRP A 184 -5.39 15.80 -34.48
N ALA A 185 -5.74 14.80 -33.67
CA ALA A 185 -5.04 14.53 -32.43
C ALA A 185 -3.61 14.02 -32.66
N GLU A 186 -3.42 13.14 -33.66
CA GLU A 186 -2.09 12.64 -34.07
C GLU A 186 -1.20 13.79 -34.54
N ASN A 187 -1.74 14.68 -35.38
CA ASN A 187 -0.99 15.85 -35.83
C ASN A 187 -0.64 16.78 -34.65
N ALA A 188 -1.59 17.09 -33.76
CA ALA A 188 -1.33 17.95 -32.62
C ALA A 188 -0.25 17.36 -31.68
N GLU A 189 -0.35 16.07 -31.35
CA GLU A 189 0.66 15.36 -30.56
C GLU A 189 2.04 15.41 -31.22
N LEU A 190 2.11 15.08 -32.50
CA LEU A 190 3.36 15.04 -33.26
C LEU A 190 4.03 16.42 -33.33
N GLN A 191 3.26 17.49 -33.51
CA GLN A 191 3.81 18.86 -33.51
C GLN A 191 4.34 19.27 -32.13
N ILE A 192 3.65 18.89 -31.05
CA ILE A 192 4.11 19.17 -29.68
C ILE A 192 5.40 18.40 -29.37
N ILE A 193 5.46 17.10 -29.70
CA ILE A 193 6.67 16.28 -29.50
C ILE A 193 7.85 16.82 -30.32
N LYS A 194 7.62 17.21 -31.58
CA LYS A 194 8.64 17.90 -32.39
C LYS A 194 9.07 19.21 -31.75
N GLY A 195 8.11 19.97 -31.20
CA GLY A 195 8.41 21.22 -30.52
C GLY A 195 9.27 21.03 -29.28
N ILE A 196 9.00 19.99 -28.48
CA ILE A 196 9.84 19.61 -27.33
C ILE A 196 11.26 19.28 -27.81
N SER A 197 11.38 18.51 -28.89
CA SER A 197 12.69 18.11 -29.44
C SER A 197 13.48 19.28 -30.01
N ASN A 198 12.79 20.25 -30.63
CA ASN A 198 13.39 21.42 -31.27
C ASN A 198 13.50 22.63 -30.32
N LEU A 199 12.95 22.53 -29.11
CA LEU A 199 12.81 23.63 -28.14
C LEU A 199 11.95 24.82 -28.63
N GLU A 200 11.16 24.65 -29.69
CA GLU A 200 10.30 25.69 -30.28
C GLU A 200 9.11 25.08 -31.02
N LEU A 201 7.94 25.71 -30.95
CA LEU A 201 6.73 25.26 -31.65
C LEU A 201 6.65 25.81 -33.07
N ALA A 202 6.51 24.93 -34.05
CA ALA A 202 6.34 25.32 -35.45
C ALA A 202 4.96 25.96 -35.74
N ASP A 203 3.91 25.57 -35.03
CA ASP A 203 2.54 26.09 -35.20
C ASP A 203 1.93 26.51 -33.85
N GLU A 204 2.36 27.66 -33.35
CA GLU A 204 1.88 28.18 -32.06
C GLU A 204 0.37 28.43 -32.05
N LYS A 205 -0.21 28.94 -33.15
CA LYS A 205 -1.60 29.40 -33.14
C LYS A 205 -2.59 28.25 -32.86
N HIS A 206 -2.31 27.06 -33.38
CA HIS A 206 -3.22 25.91 -33.22
C HIS A 206 -2.89 25.05 -32.00
N LEU A 207 -1.76 25.26 -31.33
CA LEU A 207 -1.30 24.46 -30.18
C LEU A 207 -1.40 25.20 -28.85
N LEU A 208 -1.83 26.45 -28.83
CA LEU A 208 -2.06 27.23 -27.61
C LEU A 208 -3.54 27.14 -27.19
N HIS A 209 -3.92 26.02 -26.55
CA HIS A 209 -5.30 25.81 -26.13
C HIS A 209 -5.61 26.53 -24.81
N THR A 210 -6.75 27.20 -24.73
CA THR A 210 -7.17 27.91 -23.51
C THR A 210 -7.84 27.01 -22.49
N GLU A 211 -8.29 25.81 -22.88
CA GLU A 211 -9.08 24.91 -22.03
C GLU A 211 -8.88 23.43 -22.40
N TYR A 212 -9.31 22.53 -21.51
CA TYR A 212 -9.42 21.10 -21.78
C TYR A 212 -10.72 20.77 -22.53
N SER A 213 -10.82 21.26 -23.78
CA SER A 213 -11.99 21.07 -24.63
C SER A 213 -12.42 19.60 -24.79
N ALA A 214 -11.48 18.66 -24.83
CA ALA A 214 -11.80 17.23 -24.96
C ALA A 214 -12.51 16.67 -23.72
N LEU A 215 -12.14 17.11 -22.51
CA LEU A 215 -12.88 16.76 -21.28
C LEU A 215 -14.30 17.34 -21.31
N LYS A 216 -14.45 18.62 -21.71
CA LYS A 216 -15.77 19.24 -21.84
C LYS A 216 -16.65 18.52 -22.86
N TRP A 217 -16.07 18.14 -23.99
CA TRP A 217 -16.72 17.44 -25.08
C TRP A 217 -17.22 16.04 -24.67
N LEU A 218 -16.41 15.29 -23.91
CA LEU A 218 -16.77 13.94 -23.42
C LEU A 218 -18.06 13.91 -22.59
N ARG A 219 -18.47 15.04 -21.99
CA ARG A 219 -19.67 15.14 -21.16
C ARG A 219 -20.97 14.75 -21.88
N LYS A 220 -21.03 14.93 -23.19
CA LYS A 220 -22.26 14.89 -23.99
C LYS A 220 -22.12 14.14 -25.31
N VAL A 221 -20.96 13.53 -25.53
CA VAL A 221 -20.74 12.69 -26.71
C VAL A 221 -21.35 11.30 -26.53
N LYS A 222 -21.88 10.76 -27.61
CA LYS A 222 -22.35 9.37 -27.72
C LYS A 222 -21.64 8.74 -28.91
N PHE A 223 -21.12 7.54 -28.68
CA PHE A 223 -20.47 6.73 -29.71
C PHE A 223 -21.45 5.65 -30.18
N LEU A 224 -21.72 5.62 -31.48
CA LEU A 224 -22.51 4.59 -32.13
C LEU A 224 -21.56 3.78 -33.01
N TYR A 225 -21.58 2.46 -32.83
CA TYR A 225 -20.87 1.54 -33.71
C TYR A 225 -21.91 0.75 -34.50
N LYS A 226 -21.89 0.84 -35.83
CA LYS A 226 -22.90 0.24 -36.71
C LYS A 226 -24.34 0.61 -36.28
N GLY A 227 -24.53 1.88 -35.92
CA GLY A 227 -25.81 2.43 -35.46
C GLY A 227 -26.28 2.01 -34.06
N LYS A 228 -25.48 1.25 -33.30
CA LYS A 228 -25.83 0.79 -31.95
C LYS A 228 -24.96 1.45 -30.88
N ARG A 229 -25.60 1.81 -29.76
CA ARG A 229 -24.94 2.33 -28.57
C ARG A 229 -24.76 1.22 -27.54
N HIS A 230 -23.51 0.84 -27.29
CA HIS A 230 -23.15 -0.13 -26.23
C HIS A 230 -22.58 0.54 -24.97
N ILE A 231 -21.92 1.67 -25.15
CA ILE A 231 -21.25 2.42 -24.09
C ILE A 231 -22.25 3.34 -23.39
N LEU A 232 -22.40 3.16 -22.07
CA LEU A 232 -23.30 3.95 -21.23
C LEU A 232 -22.55 4.95 -20.34
N LYS A 233 -21.36 4.59 -19.88
CA LYS A 233 -20.48 5.46 -19.06
C LYS A 233 -19.08 5.50 -19.66
N THR A 234 -18.47 6.68 -19.64
CA THR A 234 -17.06 6.89 -19.99
C THR A 234 -16.29 7.18 -18.71
N LEU A 235 -15.26 6.41 -18.42
CA LEU A 235 -14.37 6.60 -17.27
C LEU A 235 -13.03 7.12 -17.78
N VAL A 236 -12.63 8.32 -17.39
CA VAL A 236 -11.31 8.87 -17.73
C VAL A 236 -10.36 8.64 -16.57
N MET A 237 -9.23 7.99 -16.81
CA MET A 237 -8.24 7.65 -15.78
C MET A 237 -6.91 8.32 -16.13
N PHE A 238 -6.48 9.27 -15.31
CA PHE A 238 -5.14 9.85 -15.37
C PHE A 238 -4.26 9.14 -14.34
N ASP A 239 -3.28 8.36 -14.78
CA ASP A 239 -2.31 7.74 -13.87
C ASP A 239 -0.98 8.49 -13.89
N ASP A 240 -0.17 8.24 -12.87
CA ASP A 240 1.16 8.82 -12.69
C ASP A 240 1.20 10.37 -12.73
N VAL A 241 0.12 11.04 -12.32
CA VAL A 241 -0.03 12.52 -12.31
C VAL A 241 1.03 13.25 -11.47
N HIS A 242 1.76 12.52 -10.64
CA HIS A 242 2.90 13.04 -9.89
C HIS A 242 4.14 13.35 -10.73
N ASN A 243 4.17 12.95 -12.00
CA ASN A 243 5.22 13.35 -12.93
C ASN A 243 4.96 14.74 -13.56
N LEU A 244 3.75 15.29 -13.41
CA LEU A 244 3.47 16.64 -13.88
C LEU A 244 4.23 17.69 -13.08
N ALA A 245 4.57 18.80 -13.74
CA ALA A 245 4.98 20.00 -13.03
C ALA A 245 3.84 20.49 -12.14
N ARG A 246 4.20 21.20 -11.04
CA ARG A 246 3.21 21.67 -10.06
C ARG A 246 2.12 22.53 -10.70
N SER A 247 2.49 23.47 -11.55
CA SER A 247 1.56 24.35 -12.28
C SER A 247 0.60 23.57 -13.19
N GLN A 248 1.09 22.54 -13.88
CA GLN A 248 0.29 21.66 -14.74
C GLN A 248 -0.71 20.83 -13.92
N ARG A 249 -0.27 20.25 -12.80
CA ARG A 249 -1.15 19.50 -11.89
C ARG A 249 -2.26 20.39 -11.34
N GLU A 250 -1.91 21.57 -10.84
CA GLU A 250 -2.86 22.54 -10.30
C GLU A 250 -3.86 23.00 -11.38
N ASP A 251 -3.39 23.27 -12.61
CA ASP A 251 -4.25 23.64 -13.75
C ASP A 251 -5.24 22.54 -14.13
N LEU A 252 -4.78 21.28 -14.17
CA LEU A 252 -5.61 20.12 -14.48
C LEU A 252 -6.69 19.90 -13.41
N LEU A 253 -6.32 19.88 -12.13
CA LEU A 253 -7.25 19.66 -11.02
C LEU A 253 -8.29 20.78 -10.90
N THR A 254 -7.84 22.03 -11.03
CA THR A 254 -8.72 23.21 -11.01
C THR A 254 -9.69 23.16 -12.18
N SER A 255 -9.21 22.83 -13.38
CA SER A 255 -10.05 22.75 -14.56
C SER A 255 -11.08 21.63 -14.49
N ILE A 256 -10.71 20.44 -13.99
CA ILE A 256 -11.66 19.33 -13.78
C ILE A 256 -12.78 19.76 -12.81
N THR A 257 -12.39 20.43 -11.73
CA THR A 257 -13.32 20.98 -10.73
C THR A 257 -14.29 22.00 -11.34
N VAL A 258 -13.81 22.88 -12.22
CA VAL A 258 -14.63 23.86 -12.94
C VAL A 258 -15.55 23.20 -13.97
N ILE A 259 -15.07 22.18 -14.68
CA ILE A 259 -15.83 21.46 -15.69
C ILE A 259 -17.03 20.73 -15.06
N ARG A 260 -16.89 20.25 -13.82
CA ARG A 260 -17.89 19.44 -13.10
C ARG A 260 -18.39 18.28 -13.97
N PRO A 261 -17.50 17.34 -14.32
CA PRO A 261 -17.86 16.25 -15.23
C PRO A 261 -18.98 15.40 -14.64
N HIS A 262 -20.01 15.12 -15.45
CA HIS A 262 -21.08 14.17 -15.11
C HIS A 262 -20.69 12.72 -15.43
N TYR A 263 -19.41 12.47 -15.65
CA TYR A 263 -18.82 11.17 -15.93
C TYR A 263 -17.63 10.97 -14.98
N PRO A 264 -17.30 9.72 -14.62
CA PRO A 264 -16.26 9.49 -13.64
C PRO A 264 -14.87 9.86 -14.17
N ILE A 265 -14.10 10.55 -13.33
CA ILE A 265 -12.68 10.81 -13.55
C ILE A 265 -11.89 10.25 -12.38
N TRP A 266 -10.91 9.39 -12.68
CA TRP A 266 -9.98 8.85 -11.69
C TRP A 266 -8.59 9.46 -11.91
N ILE A 267 -7.96 9.87 -10.81
CA ILE A 267 -6.64 10.49 -10.81
C ILE A 267 -5.76 9.68 -9.87
N GLY A 268 -4.76 9.00 -10.42
CA GLY A 268 -3.74 8.27 -9.69
C GLY A 268 -2.53 9.15 -9.45
N GLU A 269 -2.21 9.42 -8.19
CA GLU A 269 -1.00 10.16 -7.84
C GLU A 269 -0.23 9.52 -6.68
N ARG A 270 1.07 9.83 -6.62
CA ARG A 270 1.91 9.46 -5.49
C ARG A 270 1.92 10.58 -4.47
N LEU A 271 2.16 10.26 -3.21
CA LEU A 271 2.33 11.30 -2.18
C LEU A 271 3.46 12.27 -2.54
N THR A 272 4.39 11.90 -3.42
CA THR A 272 5.47 12.79 -3.89
C THR A 272 4.97 14.07 -4.56
N SER A 273 3.81 14.06 -5.21
CA SER A 273 3.21 15.26 -5.83
C SER A 273 2.65 16.25 -4.84
N LEU A 274 2.45 15.83 -3.59
CA LEU A 274 1.83 16.64 -2.56
C LEU A 274 2.84 17.58 -1.91
N THR A 275 2.36 18.73 -1.46
CA THR A 275 3.13 19.62 -0.60
C THR A 275 3.39 18.95 0.76
N GLU A 276 4.29 19.54 1.54
CA GLU A 276 4.60 19.06 2.89
C GLU A 276 3.37 19.04 3.78
N LYS A 277 2.56 20.11 3.73
CA LYS A 277 1.29 20.21 4.44
C LYS A 277 0.31 19.10 4.03
N GLU A 278 0.12 18.92 2.73
CA GLU A 278 -0.78 17.90 2.16
C GLU A 278 -0.32 16.47 2.47
N THR A 279 0.99 16.25 2.60
CA THR A 279 1.57 14.93 2.89
C THR A 279 1.45 14.55 4.37
N LEU A 280 1.65 15.52 5.27
CA LEU A 280 1.73 15.29 6.71
C LEU A 280 0.40 15.47 7.44
N ILE A 281 -0.51 16.31 6.91
CA ILE A 281 -1.79 16.65 7.53
C ILE A 281 -2.93 16.10 6.68
N ASP A 282 -3.47 14.93 7.08
CA ASP A 282 -4.65 14.38 6.43
C ASP A 282 -5.83 15.35 6.55
N GLY A 283 -6.54 15.57 5.43
CA GLY A 283 -7.69 16.47 5.35
C GLY A 283 -7.36 17.88 4.90
N ALA A 284 -6.08 18.27 4.79
CA ALA A 284 -5.67 19.58 4.27
C ALA A 284 -6.19 19.84 2.84
N ASP A 285 -6.49 18.78 2.09
CA ASP A 285 -6.90 18.79 0.68
C ASP A 285 -8.36 18.37 0.43
N GLN A 286 -9.19 18.19 1.47
CA GLN A 286 -10.59 17.84 1.25
C GLN A 286 -11.34 19.02 0.60
N HIS A 287 -11.41 18.98 -0.72
CA HIS A 287 -12.20 19.91 -1.51
C HIS A 287 -13.61 19.36 -1.68
N ARG A 288 -14.60 20.24 -1.70
CA ARG A 288 -16.01 19.83 -1.90
C ARG A 288 -16.28 19.17 -3.25
N ASP A 289 -15.40 19.34 -4.22
CA ASP A 289 -15.64 18.99 -5.62
C ASP A 289 -14.99 17.67 -6.08
N TYR A 290 -14.15 17.03 -5.25
CA TYR A 290 -13.60 15.69 -5.54
C TYR A 290 -13.43 14.84 -4.26
N ASN A 291 -13.46 13.52 -4.44
CA ASN A 291 -13.25 12.57 -3.35
C ASN A 291 -11.80 12.07 -3.35
N VAL A 292 -11.21 11.88 -2.17
CA VAL A 292 -9.82 11.39 -2.03
C VAL A 292 -9.83 10.03 -1.32
N ILE A 293 -9.13 9.06 -1.88
CA ILE A 293 -8.86 7.76 -1.26
C ILE A 293 -7.35 7.61 -1.06
N ASN A 294 -6.91 7.62 0.20
CA ASN A 294 -5.53 7.29 0.56
C ASN A 294 -5.39 5.79 0.81
N LEU A 295 -4.80 5.06 -0.14
CA LEU A 295 -4.76 3.59 -0.13
C LEU A 295 -3.94 2.98 1.01
N ASP A 296 -3.04 3.76 1.58
CA ASP A 296 -2.17 3.39 2.68
C ASP A 296 -2.83 3.55 4.06
N HIS A 297 -4.01 4.17 4.14
CA HIS A 297 -4.83 4.25 5.36
C HIS A 297 -5.94 3.20 5.43
N ILE A 298 -6.31 2.58 4.30
CA ILE A 298 -7.50 1.69 4.23
C ILE A 298 -7.41 0.51 5.20
N GLU A 299 -6.20 0.01 5.50
CA GLU A 299 -6.02 -1.19 6.32
C GLU A 299 -6.02 -0.95 7.82
N ALA A 300 -5.75 0.27 8.27
CA ALA A 300 -5.83 0.59 9.68
C ALA A 300 -7.30 0.69 10.16
N ASN A 301 -8.25 0.79 9.22
CA ASN A 301 -9.66 1.07 9.49
C ASN A 301 -10.58 -0.18 9.49
N THR A 302 -10.10 -1.36 9.04
CA THR A 302 -10.97 -2.54 8.91
C THR A 302 -10.64 -3.66 9.91
N LYS A 303 -11.63 -4.02 10.74
CA LYS A 303 -11.67 -5.28 11.52
C LYS A 303 -11.58 -6.55 10.64
N ASN A 304 -11.70 -6.40 9.32
CA ASN A 304 -11.65 -7.48 8.36
C ASN A 304 -10.23 -7.64 7.79
N ASN A 305 -9.78 -8.89 7.73
CA ASN A 305 -8.49 -9.35 7.18
C ASN A 305 -8.35 -9.14 5.65
N TYR A 306 -8.89 -8.06 5.08
CA TYR A 306 -8.92 -7.84 3.63
C TYR A 306 -7.54 -7.78 3.00
N PHE A 307 -6.56 -7.15 3.64
CA PHE A 307 -5.18 -7.16 3.14
C PHE A 307 -4.58 -8.55 3.17
N LYS A 308 -4.78 -9.29 4.28
CA LYS A 308 -4.32 -10.68 4.39
C LYS A 308 -4.91 -11.54 3.28
N GLN A 309 -6.21 -11.45 3.04
CA GLN A 309 -6.89 -12.14 1.94
C GLN A 309 -6.38 -11.70 0.56
N PHE A 310 -6.15 -10.40 0.38
CA PHE A 310 -5.60 -9.85 -0.86
C PHE A 310 -4.20 -10.40 -1.16
N VAL A 311 -3.32 -10.41 -0.15
CA VAL A 311 -1.98 -10.99 -0.22
C VAL A 311 -2.04 -12.48 -0.48
N GLU A 312 -2.84 -13.23 0.28
CA GLU A 312 -3.02 -14.68 0.09
C GLU A 312 -3.46 -14.99 -1.35
N GLY A 313 -4.39 -14.21 -1.90
CA GLY A 313 -4.82 -14.34 -3.30
C GLY A 313 -3.69 -14.11 -4.30
N ILE A 314 -2.87 -13.07 -4.10
CA ILE A 314 -1.71 -12.77 -4.98
C ILE A 314 -0.63 -13.86 -4.88
N ILE A 315 -0.31 -14.32 -3.66
CA ILE A 315 0.69 -15.34 -3.41
C ILE A 315 0.25 -16.66 -4.05
N LYS A 316 -0.99 -17.10 -3.81
CA LYS A 316 -1.55 -18.33 -4.40
C LYS A 316 -1.48 -18.31 -5.93
N ALA A 317 -1.96 -17.22 -6.55
CA ALA A 317 -1.94 -17.06 -8.00
C ALA A 317 -0.53 -17.16 -8.60
N ARG A 318 0.49 -16.73 -7.87
CA ARG A 318 1.90 -16.80 -8.28
C ARG A 318 2.53 -18.16 -8.04
N LEU A 319 2.19 -18.82 -6.93
CA LEU A 319 2.71 -20.16 -6.59
C LEU A 319 2.13 -21.26 -7.47
N ASP A 320 0.88 -21.12 -7.94
CA ASP A 320 0.25 -22.06 -8.89
C ASP A 320 1.04 -22.19 -10.21
N MET A 321 1.98 -21.27 -10.49
CA MET A 321 2.89 -21.33 -11.65
C MET A 321 4.26 -21.92 -11.33
N SER A 322 4.49 -22.35 -10.10
CA SER A 322 5.75 -22.94 -9.66
C SER A 322 5.60 -24.40 -9.25
N SER A 323 6.71 -25.14 -9.31
CA SER A 323 6.87 -26.51 -8.82
C SER A 323 6.99 -26.57 -7.29
N VAL A 324 7.29 -25.42 -6.67
CA VAL A 324 7.34 -25.25 -5.22
C VAL A 324 5.91 -25.23 -4.67
N GLY A 325 5.59 -26.16 -3.78
CA GLY A 325 4.30 -26.17 -3.09
C GLY A 325 4.03 -24.88 -2.28
N GLY A 326 2.80 -24.75 -1.75
CA GLY A 326 2.37 -23.56 -1.02
C GLY A 326 3.33 -23.11 0.10
N PHE A 327 3.49 -21.80 0.27
CA PHE A 327 4.31 -21.22 1.34
C PHE A 327 3.87 -21.66 2.74
N ASP A 328 2.59 -21.96 2.93
CA ASP A 328 2.04 -22.36 4.24
C ASP A 328 2.78 -23.55 4.85
N ASN A 329 3.16 -24.54 4.05
CA ASN A 329 3.91 -25.70 4.56
C ASN A 329 5.36 -25.33 4.90
N TRP A 330 5.99 -24.51 4.06
CA TRP A 330 7.39 -24.15 4.20
C TRP A 330 7.68 -23.16 5.31
N LEU A 331 6.75 -22.24 5.57
CA LEU A 331 6.92 -21.21 6.61
C LEU A 331 6.31 -21.64 7.96
N THR A 332 5.65 -22.80 8.02
CA THR A 332 5.16 -23.35 9.29
C THR A 332 6.30 -23.59 10.27
N ILE A 333 6.09 -23.19 11.52
CA ILE A 333 7.01 -23.42 12.63
C ILE A 333 6.83 -24.87 13.08
N ASN A 334 7.70 -25.75 12.61
CA ASN A 334 7.68 -27.14 13.04
C ASN A 334 8.17 -27.26 14.48
N GLY A 335 7.34 -27.84 15.35
CA GLY A 335 7.62 -27.99 16.78
C GLY A 335 8.91 -28.75 17.09
N ILE A 336 9.47 -29.54 16.17
CA ILE A 336 10.62 -30.42 16.48
C ILE A 336 11.97 -29.68 16.32
N GLU A 337 11.99 -28.42 15.87
CA GLU A 337 13.24 -27.71 15.61
C GLU A 337 13.94 -27.27 16.91
N ARG A 338 15.06 -27.92 17.23
CA ARG A 338 15.91 -27.58 18.37
C ARG A 338 16.69 -26.30 18.09
N ASP A 339 16.42 -25.28 18.90
CA ASP A 339 17.14 -24.00 18.88
C ASP A 339 17.81 -23.74 20.22
N SER A 340 19.10 -23.39 20.20
CA SER A 340 19.90 -23.06 21.39
C SER A 340 19.30 -21.91 22.22
N ALA A 341 18.60 -20.96 21.59
CA ALA A 341 17.90 -19.89 22.27
C ALA A 341 16.64 -20.40 22.98
N CYS A 342 15.91 -21.34 22.39
CA CYS A 342 14.78 -22.01 23.04
C CYS A 342 15.25 -22.81 24.25
N GLU A 343 16.37 -23.52 24.14
CA GLU A 343 16.97 -24.25 25.27
C GLU A 343 17.32 -23.30 26.41
N LYS A 344 18.00 -22.19 26.11
CA LYS A 344 18.32 -21.16 27.12
C LYS A 344 17.06 -20.61 27.80
N ALA A 345 16.03 -20.29 27.02
CA ALA A 345 14.76 -19.80 27.56
C ALA A 345 14.10 -20.85 28.45
N TYR A 346 14.02 -22.11 28.01
CA TYR A 346 13.44 -23.21 28.76
C TYR A 346 14.09 -23.37 30.14
N GLN A 347 15.43 -23.39 30.20
CA GLN A 347 16.18 -23.53 31.46
C GLN A 347 15.88 -22.40 32.47
N GLU A 348 15.56 -21.19 32.02
CA GLU A 348 15.16 -20.07 32.89
C GLU A 348 13.65 -20.04 33.22
N LEU A 349 12.80 -20.52 32.32
CA LEU A 349 11.35 -20.48 32.50
C LEU A 349 10.83 -21.64 33.35
N LEU A 350 11.45 -22.83 33.23
CA LEU A 350 11.02 -24.04 33.92
C LEU A 350 10.95 -23.87 35.45
N PRO A 351 11.97 -23.32 36.14
CA PRO A 351 11.88 -23.10 37.58
C PRO A 351 10.75 -22.14 37.98
N ARG A 352 10.46 -21.14 37.14
CA ARG A 352 9.39 -20.15 37.39
C ARG A 352 8.00 -20.77 37.20
N ILE A 353 7.86 -21.63 36.20
CA ILE A 353 6.65 -22.42 35.95
C ILE A 353 6.40 -23.40 37.10
N ASN A 354 7.43 -24.13 37.54
CA ASN A 354 7.32 -25.05 38.67
C ASN A 354 6.92 -24.34 39.97
N LYS A 355 7.47 -23.14 40.23
CA LYS A 355 7.05 -22.30 41.35
C LYS A 355 5.59 -21.87 41.25
N LEU A 356 5.16 -21.36 40.10
CA LEU A 356 3.77 -20.94 39.89
C LEU A 356 2.78 -22.11 40.07
N ARG A 357 3.20 -23.33 39.69
CA ARG A 357 2.40 -24.54 39.88
C ARG A 357 2.30 -24.95 41.35
N SER A 358 3.37 -24.82 42.12
CA SER A 358 3.37 -25.15 43.55
C SER A 358 2.54 -24.20 44.40
N ASP A 359 2.24 -23.00 43.90
CA ASP A 359 1.47 -21.98 44.63
C ASP A 359 -0.05 -22.31 44.75
N GLY A 360 -0.49 -23.51 44.33
CA GLY A 360 -1.81 -24.11 44.61
C GLY A 360 -2.98 -23.51 43.83
N GLY A 361 -3.13 -22.18 43.85
CA GLY A 361 -4.24 -21.46 43.23
C GLY A 361 -4.28 -21.52 41.70
N PHE A 362 -3.14 -21.59 41.04
CA PHE A 362 -3.05 -21.51 39.57
C PHE A 362 -2.99 -22.87 38.86
N SER A 363 -3.20 -23.97 39.58
CA SER A 363 -3.11 -25.34 39.04
C SER A 363 -3.99 -25.56 37.80
N ALA A 364 -5.20 -24.98 37.77
CA ALA A 364 -6.15 -25.08 36.66
C ALA A 364 -5.71 -24.34 35.36
N TRP A 365 -4.63 -23.56 35.38
CA TRP A 365 -4.16 -22.80 34.21
C TRP A 365 -3.18 -23.57 33.31
N PHE A 366 -2.64 -24.66 33.83
CA PHE A 366 -1.67 -25.53 33.16
C PHE A 366 -2.43 -26.57 32.34
N GLU A 367 -2.08 -26.68 31.05
CA GLU A 367 -2.68 -27.66 30.13
C GLU A 367 -1.90 -29.00 30.14
N ARG A 368 -0.73 -29.02 30.79
CA ARG A 368 0.21 -30.14 30.82
C ARG A 368 0.79 -30.32 32.22
N ASP A 369 0.99 -31.58 32.62
CA ASP A 369 1.53 -31.93 33.94
C ASP A 369 3.05 -32.16 33.93
N ASP A 370 3.66 -32.31 32.75
CA ASP A 370 4.99 -32.90 32.57
C ASP A 370 5.98 -32.00 31.79
N TYR A 371 5.96 -30.68 32.02
CA TYR A 371 6.86 -29.72 31.37
C TYR A 371 8.36 -30.09 31.42
N GLU A 372 8.79 -30.89 32.41
CA GLU A 372 10.16 -31.36 32.61
C GLU A 372 10.59 -32.46 31.61
N ASN A 373 9.63 -33.18 31.01
CA ASN A 373 9.89 -34.33 30.14
C ASN A 373 9.60 -34.03 28.66
N LEU A 374 9.14 -32.81 28.35
CA LEU A 374 8.83 -32.41 26.98
C LEU A 374 10.10 -32.06 26.21
N GLU A 375 10.09 -32.38 24.91
CA GLU A 375 11.12 -31.86 24.01
C GLU A 375 11.05 -30.32 23.99
N VAL A 376 12.22 -29.67 24.02
CA VAL A 376 12.29 -28.20 24.02
C VAL A 376 12.04 -27.67 22.62
N THR A 377 10.91 -27.00 22.46
CA THR A 377 10.43 -26.48 21.18
C THR A 377 10.16 -24.98 21.26
N HIS A 378 10.11 -24.31 20.10
CA HIS A 378 9.67 -22.90 20.04
C HIS A 378 8.27 -22.72 20.67
N ALA A 379 7.32 -23.58 20.28
CA ALA A 379 5.95 -23.55 20.78
C ALA A 379 5.88 -23.73 22.31
N LEU A 380 6.69 -24.64 22.88
CA LEU A 380 6.75 -24.88 24.32
C LEU A 380 7.20 -23.64 25.09
N VAL A 381 8.27 -22.99 24.63
CA VAL A 381 8.81 -21.78 25.27
C VAL A 381 7.80 -20.62 25.19
N VAL A 382 7.10 -20.47 24.06
CA VAL A 382 6.00 -19.50 23.89
C VAL A 382 4.83 -19.80 24.83
N GLU A 383 4.45 -21.07 24.99
CA GLU A 383 3.41 -21.51 25.91
C GLU A 383 3.76 -21.17 27.37
N MET A 384 4.97 -21.54 27.81
CA MET A 384 5.48 -21.27 29.15
C MET A 384 5.52 -19.76 29.45
N GLN A 385 6.05 -18.96 28.53
CA GLN A 385 6.09 -17.51 28.72
C GLN A 385 4.68 -16.88 28.68
N SER A 386 3.75 -17.42 27.90
CA SER A 386 2.35 -16.99 27.89
C SER A 386 1.67 -17.20 29.24
N LEU A 387 1.94 -18.32 29.91
CA LEU A 387 1.46 -18.60 31.27
C LEU A 387 1.97 -17.56 32.27
N LEU A 388 3.29 -17.32 32.30
CA LEU A 388 3.90 -16.34 33.19
C LEU A 388 3.39 -14.92 32.93
N THR A 389 3.13 -14.59 31.67
CA THR A 389 2.57 -13.28 31.25
C THR A 389 1.11 -13.12 31.70
N SER A 390 0.32 -14.18 31.59
CA SER A 390 -1.07 -14.23 32.07
C SER A 390 -1.13 -14.06 33.59
N HIS A 391 -0.22 -14.72 34.32
CA HIS A 391 -0.04 -14.56 35.76
C HIS A 391 0.35 -13.14 36.14
N ALA A 392 1.37 -12.55 35.48
CA ALA A 392 1.76 -11.17 35.74
C ALA A 392 0.62 -10.16 35.47
N LYS A 393 -0.18 -10.38 34.42
CA LYS A 393 -1.38 -9.58 34.13
C LYS A 393 -2.43 -9.71 35.24
N TYR A 394 -2.65 -10.92 35.75
CA TYR A 394 -3.62 -11.19 36.81
C TYR A 394 -3.23 -10.49 38.12
N VAL A 395 -2.00 -10.72 38.59
CA VAL A 395 -1.48 -10.13 39.84
C VAL A 395 -1.53 -8.61 39.80
N ASN A 396 -1.18 -8.00 38.66
CA ASN A 396 -1.23 -6.54 38.51
C ASN A 396 -2.67 -5.98 38.53
N LYS A 397 -3.65 -6.71 38.00
CA LYS A 397 -5.06 -6.29 38.03
C LYS A 397 -5.71 -6.50 39.40
N ASN A 398 -5.28 -7.50 40.15
CA ASN A 398 -5.90 -7.94 41.38
C ASN A 398 -4.91 -7.98 42.56
N PRO A 399 -4.29 -6.84 42.93
CA PRO A 399 -3.24 -6.81 43.95
C PRO A 399 -3.72 -7.27 45.34
N ASN A 400 -5.03 -7.17 45.63
CA ASN A 400 -5.62 -7.46 46.94
C ASN A 400 -6.43 -8.78 47.01
N GLN A 401 -6.62 -9.51 45.91
CA GLN A 401 -7.42 -10.76 45.87
C GLN A 401 -6.61 -12.04 46.08
N LEU A 402 -5.29 -11.95 46.28
CA LEU A 402 -4.43 -13.11 46.57
C LEU A 402 -4.76 -13.81 47.92
N MET A 403 -5.78 -13.35 48.64
CA MET A 403 -6.16 -13.78 49.99
C MET A 403 -7.45 -14.61 50.07
N PHE A 404 -8.22 -14.77 48.98
CA PHE A 404 -9.49 -15.51 49.01
C PHE A 404 -9.59 -16.53 47.86
N GLU A 405 -9.80 -17.80 48.21
CA GLU A 405 -9.86 -18.99 47.35
C GLU A 405 -11.07 -19.07 46.38
N GLU A 406 -11.78 -17.97 46.12
CA GLU A 406 -12.93 -18.00 45.20
C GLU A 406 -12.47 -18.00 43.73
N SER A 407 -12.42 -19.23 43.19
CA SER A 407 -12.25 -19.69 41.82
C SER A 407 -11.49 -18.78 40.82
N LEU A 408 -10.23 -19.16 40.58
CA LEU A 408 -9.32 -18.62 39.57
C LEU A 408 -9.69 -19.03 38.12
N ASP A 409 -10.98 -19.21 37.83
CA ASP A 409 -11.47 -19.91 36.63
C ASP A 409 -11.19 -19.17 35.30
N LYS A 410 -10.82 -17.88 35.33
CA LYS A 410 -10.55 -17.09 34.13
C LYS A 410 -9.10 -16.63 34.04
N LYS A 411 -8.26 -17.47 33.41
CA LYS A 411 -6.91 -17.12 32.93
C LYS A 411 -6.98 -15.90 31.99
N PRO A 412 -6.35 -14.76 32.32
CA PRO A 412 -6.27 -13.63 31.39
C PRO A 412 -5.53 -14.04 30.12
N LYS A 413 -6.03 -13.65 28.95
CA LYS A 413 -5.30 -13.91 27.69
C LYS A 413 -4.01 -13.08 27.64
N ALA A 414 -2.87 -13.77 27.53
CA ALA A 414 -1.62 -13.16 27.11
C ALA A 414 -1.73 -12.73 25.64
N ASP A 415 -1.06 -11.63 25.30
CA ASP A 415 -0.96 -11.23 23.89
C ASP A 415 0.22 -11.99 23.29
N ALA A 416 -0.04 -12.84 22.28
CA ALA A 416 0.97 -13.69 21.68
C ALA A 416 2.13 -12.86 21.10
N SER A 417 1.83 -11.71 20.49
CA SER A 417 2.86 -10.86 19.89
C SER A 417 3.81 -10.26 20.93
N PHE A 418 3.32 -9.95 22.14
CA PHE A 418 4.16 -9.44 23.22
C PHE A 418 5.00 -10.54 23.86
N VAL A 419 4.42 -11.74 24.02
CA VAL A 419 5.13 -12.91 24.53
C VAL A 419 6.30 -13.27 23.64
N GLU A 420 6.06 -13.42 22.34
CA GLU A 420 7.10 -13.81 21.38
C GLU A 420 8.19 -12.73 21.28
N TYR A 421 7.81 -11.45 21.29
CA TYR A 421 8.80 -10.36 21.28
C TYR A 421 9.63 -10.29 22.57
N TYR A 422 9.03 -10.57 23.73
CA TYR A 422 9.76 -10.67 25.00
C TYR A 422 10.78 -11.83 24.97
N LEU A 423 10.38 -12.99 24.43
CA LEU A 423 11.29 -14.12 24.25
C LEU A 423 12.45 -13.78 23.31
N TYR A 424 12.17 -13.05 22.24
CA TYR A 424 13.19 -12.59 21.32
C TYR A 424 14.19 -11.64 21.96
N THR A 425 13.72 -10.61 22.64
CA THR A 425 14.59 -9.60 23.25
C THR A 425 15.43 -10.19 24.38
N LYS A 426 14.83 -11.03 25.23
CA LYS A 426 15.52 -11.61 26.39
C LYS A 426 16.39 -12.83 26.06
N TYR A 427 15.90 -13.70 25.18
CA TYR A 427 16.51 -15.01 24.93
C TYR A 427 17.03 -15.19 23.50
N GLN A 428 16.77 -14.24 22.59
CA GLN A 428 17.06 -14.35 21.15
C GLN A 428 16.31 -15.51 20.47
N VAL A 429 15.19 -15.93 21.05
CA VAL A 429 14.27 -16.90 20.42
C VAL A 429 13.72 -16.27 19.14
N PRO A 430 13.82 -16.93 17.96
CA PRO A 430 13.38 -16.33 16.71
C PRO A 430 11.92 -15.84 16.72
N TYR A 431 11.70 -14.65 16.15
CA TYR A 431 10.43 -13.90 16.18
C TYR A 431 9.92 -13.50 14.80
N TYR A 432 10.83 -13.24 13.87
CA TYR A 432 10.51 -12.80 12.52
C TYR A 432 10.24 -14.00 11.59
N ILE A 433 9.28 -14.85 11.98
CA ILE A 433 9.06 -16.18 11.41
C ILE A 433 7.57 -16.48 11.21
N GLY A 434 7.23 -17.53 10.48
CA GLY A 434 5.86 -18.01 10.29
C GLY A 434 5.18 -17.51 9.01
N ASN A 435 3.99 -18.06 8.74
CA ASN A 435 3.20 -17.75 7.54
C ASN A 435 2.76 -16.28 7.47
N GLU A 436 2.62 -15.62 8.62
CA GLU A 436 2.16 -14.23 8.69
C GLU A 436 3.25 -13.22 8.28
N VAL A 437 4.49 -13.65 8.04
CA VAL A 437 5.59 -12.73 7.68
C VAL A 437 5.27 -11.88 6.45
N LEU A 438 4.59 -12.45 5.44
CA LEU A 438 4.23 -11.75 4.21
C LEU A 438 3.27 -10.58 4.43
N THR A 439 2.32 -10.73 5.35
CA THR A 439 1.27 -9.73 5.62
C THR A 439 1.66 -8.81 6.77
N LYS A 440 2.33 -9.35 7.78
CA LYS A 440 2.77 -8.60 8.97
C LYS A 440 3.82 -7.57 8.59
N TYR A 441 4.86 -7.89 7.83
CA TYR A 441 6.00 -6.97 7.64
C TYR A 441 5.94 -6.09 6.40
N SER A 442 4.91 -6.21 5.56
CA SER A 442 4.80 -5.50 4.28
C SER A 442 4.14 -4.12 4.34
N THR A 443 3.80 -3.62 5.54
CA THR A 443 3.22 -2.27 5.76
C THR A 443 2.17 -1.88 4.70
N SER A 444 1.24 -2.79 4.40
CA SER A 444 0.13 -2.58 3.44
C SER A 444 0.55 -2.39 1.96
N SER A 445 1.83 -2.59 1.65
CA SER A 445 2.41 -2.42 0.32
C SER A 445 2.54 -3.77 -0.40
N ILE A 446 1.87 -3.91 -1.55
CA ILE A 446 1.97 -5.10 -2.42
C ILE A 446 3.41 -5.27 -2.90
N PHE A 447 4.11 -4.16 -3.16
CA PHE A 447 5.50 -4.21 -3.58
C PHE A 447 6.41 -4.80 -2.50
N GLU A 448 6.17 -4.49 -1.22
CA GLU A 448 6.87 -5.12 -0.10
C GLU A 448 6.48 -6.60 0.04
N VAL A 449 5.19 -6.95 -0.10
CA VAL A 449 4.75 -8.37 -0.13
C VAL A 449 5.52 -9.16 -1.18
N LEU A 450 5.60 -8.65 -2.42
CA LEU A 450 6.29 -9.34 -3.51
C LEU A 450 7.79 -9.45 -3.27
N GLN A 451 8.44 -8.45 -2.65
CA GLN A 451 9.85 -8.54 -2.27
C GLN A 451 10.12 -9.57 -1.18
N ILE A 452 9.27 -9.62 -0.15
CA ILE A 452 9.38 -10.61 0.92
C ILE A 452 9.17 -12.01 0.30
N ALA A 453 8.10 -12.18 -0.49
CA ALA A 453 7.80 -13.44 -1.16
C ALA A 453 8.92 -13.90 -2.11
N GLU A 454 9.54 -12.98 -2.85
CA GLU A 454 10.68 -13.26 -3.74
C GLU A 454 11.85 -13.87 -2.96
N ASN A 455 12.25 -13.26 -1.83
CA ASN A 455 13.35 -13.72 -1.00
C ASN A 455 13.05 -15.06 -0.32
N PHE A 456 11.83 -15.23 0.18
CA PHE A 456 11.40 -16.51 0.75
C PHE A 456 11.30 -17.62 -0.30
N PHE A 457 10.81 -17.31 -1.51
CA PHE A 457 10.79 -18.28 -2.61
C PHE A 457 12.20 -18.79 -2.91
N GLU A 458 13.20 -17.91 -2.98
CA GLU A 458 14.58 -18.33 -3.20
C GLU A 458 15.13 -19.21 -2.07
N ALA A 459 14.86 -18.85 -0.81
CA ALA A 459 15.27 -19.64 0.34
C ALA A 459 14.61 -21.04 0.33
N ILE A 460 13.32 -21.09 0.02
CA ILE A 460 12.54 -22.33 -0.09
C ILE A 460 13.05 -23.19 -1.25
N TYR A 461 13.24 -22.59 -2.43
CA TYR A 461 13.76 -23.30 -3.59
C TYR A 461 15.16 -23.89 -3.33
N LYS A 462 16.05 -23.14 -2.64
CA LYS A 462 17.36 -23.66 -2.22
C LYS A 462 17.23 -24.81 -1.21
N ALA A 463 16.24 -24.77 -0.32
CA ALA A 463 15.99 -25.82 0.67
C ALA A 463 15.37 -27.09 0.03
N SER A 464 14.41 -26.93 -0.88
CA SER A 464 13.75 -28.04 -1.57
C SER A 464 14.72 -28.86 -2.42
N MET A 465 15.72 -28.22 -3.02
CA MET A 465 16.78 -28.93 -3.77
C MET A 465 17.67 -29.81 -2.87
N LYS A 466 17.73 -29.54 -1.56
CA LYS A 466 18.62 -30.25 -0.62
C LYS A 466 17.90 -31.33 0.20
N GLN A 467 16.58 -31.31 0.26
CA GLN A 467 15.78 -32.21 1.10
C GLN A 467 15.12 -33.31 0.25
N ASN A 468 15.32 -34.58 0.62
CA ASN A 468 14.50 -35.68 0.14
C ASN A 468 13.11 -35.60 0.80
N SER A 469 12.18 -34.90 0.14
CA SER A 469 10.70 -34.94 0.19
C SER A 469 9.89 -35.11 1.51
N SER A 470 10.46 -35.41 2.68
CA SER A 470 9.67 -35.77 3.87
C SER A 470 9.63 -34.73 5.00
N ASN A 471 10.45 -33.67 4.98
CA ASN A 471 10.43 -32.58 5.96
C ASN A 471 10.38 -31.20 5.27
N SER A 472 9.22 -30.87 4.71
CA SER A 472 8.95 -29.68 3.89
C SER A 472 8.76 -28.39 4.70
N SER A 473 9.70 -28.06 5.59
CA SER A 473 9.70 -26.78 6.32
C SER A 473 11.05 -26.08 6.25
N LEU A 474 11.04 -24.77 6.06
CA LEU A 474 12.21 -23.92 6.16
C LEU A 474 12.57 -23.71 7.63
N LYS A 475 13.83 -23.96 7.96
CA LYS A 475 14.38 -23.76 9.32
C LYS A 475 14.05 -22.37 9.86
N ILE A 476 13.61 -22.28 11.10
CA ILE A 476 13.22 -21.04 11.79
C ILE A 476 14.34 -19.97 11.70
N LYS A 477 15.60 -20.36 11.91
CA LYS A 477 16.75 -19.44 11.80
C LYS A 477 16.91 -18.87 10.39
N VAL A 478 16.65 -19.70 9.36
CA VAL A 478 16.73 -19.25 7.96
C VAL A 478 15.59 -18.28 7.67
N GLN A 479 14.38 -18.54 8.14
CA GLN A 479 13.26 -17.60 8.00
C GLN A 479 13.60 -16.22 8.58
N GLN A 480 14.11 -16.18 9.82
CA GLN A 480 14.51 -14.94 10.48
C GLN A 480 15.65 -14.23 9.73
N GLN A 481 16.67 -14.97 9.30
CA GLN A 481 17.80 -14.39 8.57
C GLN A 481 17.36 -13.77 7.23
N THR A 482 16.53 -14.48 6.46
CA THR A 482 15.99 -13.99 5.18
C THR A 482 15.28 -12.65 5.35
N LEU A 483 14.43 -12.51 6.38
CA LEU A 483 13.72 -11.25 6.60
C LEU A 483 14.66 -10.14 7.11
N LYS A 484 15.61 -10.45 8.00
CA LYS A 484 16.59 -9.49 8.51
C LYS A 484 17.52 -8.95 7.41
N GLU A 485 17.93 -9.80 6.47
CA GLU A 485 18.75 -9.39 5.32
C GLU A 485 17.98 -8.41 4.43
N LEU A 486 16.74 -8.73 4.07
CA LEU A 486 15.87 -7.84 3.29
C LEU A 486 15.62 -6.51 4.02
N ALA A 487 15.39 -6.56 5.33
CA ALA A 487 15.21 -5.38 6.16
C ALA A 487 16.45 -4.46 6.18
N ARG A 488 17.66 -5.06 6.29
CA ARG A 488 18.93 -4.34 6.20
C ARG A 488 19.11 -3.69 4.83
N GLU A 489 18.87 -4.42 3.74
CA GLU A 489 18.97 -3.85 2.39
C GLU A 489 18.03 -2.67 2.16
N LYS A 490 16.83 -2.71 2.73
CA LYS A 490 15.89 -1.59 2.68
C LYS A 490 16.44 -0.37 3.41
N PHE A 491 17.05 -0.57 4.58
CA PHE A 491 17.67 0.50 5.37
C PHE A 491 18.91 1.09 4.67
N ASP A 492 19.78 0.25 4.12
CA ASP A 492 21.00 0.69 3.43
C ASP A 492 20.70 1.57 2.21
N LYS A 493 19.56 1.32 1.54
CA LYS A 493 19.10 2.13 0.40
C LYS A 493 18.65 3.55 0.78
N LEU A 494 18.45 3.87 2.07
CA LEU A 494 18.03 5.21 2.49
C LEU A 494 19.01 6.32 2.08
N GLY A 495 20.32 6.00 2.09
CA GLY A 495 21.39 6.97 1.85
C GLY A 495 21.34 7.69 0.50
N GLY A 496 20.72 7.08 -0.52
CA GLY A 496 20.63 7.64 -1.87
C GLY A 496 19.24 8.12 -2.27
N ILE A 497 18.25 8.07 -1.37
CA ILE A 497 16.85 8.21 -1.74
C ILE A 497 16.19 9.41 -1.04
N VAL A 498 16.63 9.82 0.15
CA VAL A 498 15.95 10.87 0.95
C VAL A 498 16.73 12.20 0.91
N ARG A 499 16.04 13.35 0.87
CA ARG A 499 16.69 14.66 1.07
C ARG A 499 17.31 14.71 2.47
N TYR A 500 18.50 15.30 2.60
CA TYR A 500 19.24 15.29 3.88
C TYR A 500 19.45 13.86 4.42
N SER A 501 19.88 12.94 3.56
CA SER A 501 19.92 11.50 3.84
C SER A 501 20.64 11.13 5.14
N ASP A 502 21.77 11.76 5.46
CA ASP A 502 22.48 11.54 6.73
C ASP A 502 21.64 11.91 7.94
N CYS A 503 20.94 13.05 7.89
CA CYS A 503 20.04 13.51 8.94
C CYS A 503 18.83 12.58 9.10
N ALA A 504 18.25 12.12 7.98
CA ALA A 504 17.15 11.16 7.99
C ALA A 504 17.57 9.81 8.59
N ILE A 505 18.76 9.32 8.21
CA ILE A 505 19.35 8.09 8.75
C ILE A 505 19.58 8.23 10.26
N ARG A 506 20.15 9.35 10.72
CA ARG A 506 20.34 9.62 12.15
C ARG A 506 19.02 9.65 12.90
N LEU A 507 18.02 10.38 12.39
CA LEU A 507 16.69 10.45 12.99
C LEU A 507 16.08 9.06 13.17
N VAL A 508 16.06 8.26 12.11
CA VAL A 508 15.50 6.90 12.14
C VAL A 508 16.27 5.99 13.12
N LYS A 509 17.61 6.02 13.10
CA LYS A 509 18.45 5.23 14.03
C LYS A 509 18.21 5.63 15.49
N ASN A 510 18.17 6.94 15.77
CA ASN A 510 18.00 7.47 17.11
C ASN A 510 16.60 7.21 17.67
N PHE A 511 15.57 7.35 16.83
CA PHE A 511 14.22 6.93 17.18
C PHE A 511 14.18 5.42 17.48
N ALA A 512 14.71 4.59 16.57
CA ALA A 512 14.67 3.14 16.73
C ALA A 512 15.44 2.66 17.98
N LYS A 513 16.61 3.24 18.27
CA LYS A 513 17.37 2.99 19.49
C LYS A 513 16.56 3.36 20.74
N THR A 514 15.92 4.53 20.72
CA THR A 514 15.06 4.99 21.82
C THR A 514 13.87 4.06 22.01
N ALA A 515 13.22 3.66 20.92
CA ALA A 515 12.10 2.73 20.91
C ALA A 515 12.51 1.36 21.46
N TYR A 516 13.66 0.82 21.05
CA TYR A 516 14.20 -0.44 21.55
C TYR A 516 14.46 -0.39 23.07
N ILE A 517 15.17 0.65 23.53
CA ILE A 517 15.48 0.83 24.95
C ILE A 517 14.19 0.93 25.76
N LYS A 518 13.26 1.82 25.37
CA LYS A 518 12.00 2.02 26.09
C LYS A 518 11.11 0.77 26.07
N SER A 519 11.10 0.01 24.97
CA SER A 519 10.33 -1.25 24.86
C SER A 519 10.84 -2.34 25.81
N ASN A 520 12.14 -2.34 26.09
CA ASN A 520 12.82 -3.38 26.87
C ASN A 520 13.15 -2.98 28.32
N ARG A 521 12.71 -1.79 28.77
CA ARG A 521 12.87 -1.33 30.16
C ARG A 521 11.93 -2.06 31.10
N GLU A 522 12.44 -3.04 31.85
CA GLU A 522 11.75 -3.77 32.93
C GLU A 522 10.25 -4.02 32.64
N SER A 523 9.93 -4.17 31.36
CA SER A 523 8.58 -4.08 30.87
C SER A 523 8.03 -5.47 31.08
N SER A 524 7.01 -5.54 31.93
CA SER A 524 6.30 -6.78 32.12
C SER A 524 5.86 -7.31 30.74
N PRO A 525 5.88 -8.63 30.47
CA PRO A 525 5.70 -9.23 29.13
C PRO A 525 4.32 -8.98 28.47
N TYR A 526 3.53 -8.06 29.02
CA TYR A 526 2.26 -7.58 28.53
C TYR A 526 2.26 -6.12 28.05
N VAL A 527 3.38 -5.40 28.16
CA VAL A 527 3.50 -4.01 27.71
C VAL A 527 3.82 -4.00 26.21
N PRO A 528 3.10 -3.22 25.38
CA PRO A 528 3.42 -3.11 23.97
C PRO A 528 4.79 -2.46 23.78
N SER A 529 5.57 -3.00 22.85
CA SER A 529 6.78 -2.32 22.36
C SER A 529 6.41 -1.04 21.63
N ILE A 530 7.31 -0.09 21.59
CA ILE A 530 7.13 1.19 20.90
C ILE A 530 7.63 1.02 19.47
N THR A 531 6.79 1.38 18.50
CA THR A 531 7.19 1.46 17.08
C THR A 531 6.78 2.76 16.42
N GLY A 532 6.09 3.65 17.15
CA GLY A 532 5.73 4.98 16.66
C GLY A 532 6.08 6.11 17.63
N PHE A 533 6.16 7.32 17.09
CA PHE A 533 6.20 8.56 17.86
C PHE A 533 4.99 9.44 17.51
N ALA A 534 4.54 10.26 18.45
CA ALA A 534 3.38 11.13 18.26
C ALA A 534 3.76 12.62 18.35
N LEU A 535 3.16 13.42 17.48
CA LEU A 535 3.19 14.88 17.51
C LEU A 535 1.78 15.40 17.76
N SER A 536 1.63 16.43 18.58
CA SER A 536 0.33 17.09 18.74
C SER A 536 -0.04 17.87 17.48
N TYR A 537 -1.33 18.16 17.27
CA TYR A 537 -1.74 18.99 16.12
C TYR A 537 -1.07 20.38 16.13
N SER A 538 -0.87 20.99 17.30
CA SER A 538 -0.10 22.23 17.41
C SER A 538 1.37 22.07 17.01
N ASP A 539 1.98 20.90 17.28
CA ASP A 539 3.36 20.63 16.83
C ASP A 539 3.39 20.35 15.32
N MET A 540 2.36 19.72 14.76
CA MET A 540 2.22 19.52 13.31
C MET A 540 2.09 20.85 12.57
N ASP A 541 1.30 21.79 13.09
CA ASP A 541 1.17 23.14 12.51
C ASP A 541 2.50 23.89 12.57
N LYS A 542 3.21 23.83 13.72
CA LYS A 542 4.56 24.42 13.85
C LYS A 542 5.56 23.80 12.88
N LEU A 543 5.58 22.48 12.77
CA LEU A 543 6.47 21.76 11.87
C LEU A 543 6.33 22.24 10.41
N VAL A 544 5.11 22.58 9.99
CA VAL A 544 4.83 23.01 8.61
C VAL A 544 5.02 24.52 8.40
N CYS A 545 4.80 25.35 9.43
CA CYS A 545 4.79 26.80 9.29
C CYS A 545 6.06 27.52 9.78
N ASP A 546 6.86 26.89 10.64
CA ASP A 546 8.04 27.51 11.26
C ASP A 546 9.33 27.07 10.53
N GLU A 547 10.07 28.05 10.01
CA GLU A 547 11.33 27.85 9.28
C GLU A 547 12.39 27.12 10.12
N ASN A 548 12.33 27.21 11.46
CA ASN A 548 13.25 26.50 12.34
C ASN A 548 13.17 24.97 12.21
N TYR A 549 12.04 24.45 11.72
CA TYR A 549 11.81 23.01 11.55
C TYR A 549 11.75 22.59 10.08
N GLU A 550 12.15 23.45 9.13
CA GLU A 550 12.09 23.19 7.69
C GLU A 550 12.78 21.87 7.29
N VAL A 551 13.98 21.63 7.83
CA VAL A 551 14.74 20.40 7.52
C VAL A 551 14.05 19.15 8.09
N LEU A 552 13.51 19.24 9.32
CA LEU A 552 12.77 18.13 9.93
C LEU A 552 11.48 17.83 9.14
N ASN A 553 10.76 18.87 8.73
CA ASN A 553 9.56 18.76 7.90
C ASN A 553 9.88 18.08 6.56
N ALA A 554 10.93 18.53 5.86
CA ALA A 554 11.38 17.92 4.62
C ALA A 554 11.72 16.43 4.79
N ILE A 555 12.43 16.07 5.87
CA ILE A 555 12.77 14.67 6.19
C ILE A 555 11.51 13.84 6.45
N LEU A 556 10.63 14.27 7.36
CA LEU A 556 9.41 13.52 7.71
C LEU A 556 8.49 13.35 6.50
N THR A 557 8.36 14.39 5.68
CA THR A 557 7.64 14.36 4.42
C THR A 557 8.23 13.31 3.46
N ASP A 558 9.55 13.28 3.28
CA ASP A 558 10.20 12.31 2.40
C ASP A 558 10.09 10.87 2.93
N LEU A 559 10.22 10.67 4.25
CA LEU A 559 10.02 9.36 4.89
C LEU A 559 8.60 8.84 4.62
N ARG A 560 7.59 9.72 4.72
CA ARG A 560 6.19 9.39 4.44
C ARG A 560 5.97 9.05 2.97
N LYS A 561 6.44 9.90 2.06
CA LYS A 561 6.32 9.72 0.59
C LYS A 561 6.89 8.39 0.10
N ARG A 562 7.88 7.85 0.79
CA ARG A 562 8.63 6.64 0.42
C ARG A 562 8.22 5.38 1.19
N ASN A 563 7.09 5.43 1.91
CA ASN A 563 6.60 4.32 2.75
C ASN A 563 7.60 3.88 3.83
N LEU A 564 8.40 4.80 4.37
CA LEU A 564 9.33 4.51 5.48
C LEU A 564 8.70 4.82 6.83
N VAL A 565 7.69 5.69 6.82
CA VAL A 565 6.84 6.01 7.96
C VAL A 565 5.38 6.08 7.50
N THR A 566 4.47 5.57 8.33
CA THR A 566 3.02 5.63 8.14
C THR A 566 2.42 6.55 9.20
N ILE A 567 1.54 7.46 8.78
CA ILE A 567 0.85 8.38 9.70
C ILE A 567 -0.53 7.83 10.02
N THR A 568 -0.91 7.87 11.29
CA THR A 568 -2.20 7.41 11.79
C THR A 568 -2.75 8.40 12.82
N LYS A 569 -4.07 8.51 12.93
CA LYS A 569 -4.76 9.37 13.89
C LYS A 569 -5.56 8.51 14.88
N PRO A 570 -5.07 8.29 16.11
CA PRO A 570 -5.82 7.53 17.10
C PRO A 570 -7.13 8.23 17.48
N LYS A 571 -8.20 7.46 17.71
CA LYS A 571 -9.52 7.99 18.07
C LYS A 571 -9.44 8.82 19.34
N ASN A 572 -10.19 9.92 19.37
CA ASN A 572 -10.31 10.78 20.56
C ASN A 572 -8.95 11.29 21.09
N LYS A 573 -7.96 11.47 20.21
CA LYS A 573 -6.64 12.02 20.55
C LYS A 573 -6.25 13.08 19.53
N GLU A 574 -5.80 14.25 20.00
CA GLU A 574 -5.33 15.35 19.15
C GLU A 574 -3.85 15.20 18.79
N VAL A 575 -3.49 14.03 18.25
CA VAL A 575 -2.11 13.71 17.87
C VAL A 575 -2.08 12.96 16.54
N SER A 576 -1.01 13.20 15.78
CA SER A 576 -0.62 12.38 14.64
C SER A 576 0.48 11.42 15.07
N VAL A 577 0.29 10.11 14.85
CA VAL A 577 1.27 9.08 15.21
C VAL A 577 1.98 8.59 13.95
N PHE A 578 3.31 8.72 13.98
CA PHE A 578 4.24 8.31 12.95
C PHE A 578 4.80 6.93 13.31
N TYR A 579 4.33 5.89 12.63
CA TYR A 579 4.80 4.53 12.78
C TYR A 579 5.93 4.23 11.81
N LEU A 580 7.02 3.65 12.31
CA LEU A 580 8.11 3.18 11.46
C LEU A 580 7.64 2.02 10.58
N ASN A 581 8.09 1.98 9.31
CA ASN A 581 7.84 0.85 8.42
C ASN A 581 8.30 -0.45 9.08
N ARG A 582 7.51 -1.52 8.93
CA ARG A 582 7.71 -2.75 9.70
C ARG A 582 8.95 -3.54 9.29
N LEU A 583 9.44 -3.42 8.05
CA LEU A 583 10.76 -3.95 7.69
C LEU A 583 11.88 -3.17 8.38
N LEU A 584 11.74 -1.86 8.59
CA LEU A 584 12.71 -1.11 9.39
C LEU A 584 12.64 -1.52 10.86
N CYS A 585 11.46 -1.83 11.40
CA CYS A 585 11.33 -2.44 12.73
C CYS A 585 12.14 -3.75 12.83
N VAL A 586 12.06 -4.63 11.82
CA VAL A 586 12.86 -5.86 11.76
C VAL A 586 14.36 -5.57 11.80
N HIS A 587 14.82 -4.57 11.04
CA HIS A 587 16.23 -4.17 11.02
C HIS A 587 16.75 -3.74 12.40
N PHE A 588 15.93 -3.01 13.16
CA PHE A 588 16.28 -2.49 14.48
C PHE A 588 15.83 -3.37 15.65
N ASP A 589 15.45 -4.62 15.39
CA ASP A 589 15.05 -5.56 16.45
C ASP A 589 13.82 -5.09 17.27
N LEU A 590 12.91 -4.35 16.63
CA LEU A 590 11.64 -3.89 17.17
C LEU A 590 10.48 -4.84 16.82
N ALA A 591 9.40 -4.82 17.59
CA ALA A 591 8.28 -5.71 17.30
C ALA A 591 7.65 -5.44 15.92
N GLY A 592 7.11 -6.50 15.30
CA GLY A 592 6.59 -6.46 13.93
C GLY A 592 5.18 -5.90 13.79
N GLY A 593 4.46 -5.68 14.90
CA GLY A 593 3.11 -5.10 14.90
C GLY A 593 3.12 -3.57 14.93
N TYR A 594 1.93 -2.96 14.83
CA TYR A 594 1.75 -1.59 15.30
C TYR A 594 1.86 -1.61 16.82
N GLY A 595 3.03 -1.23 17.32
CA GLY A 595 3.30 -1.12 18.74
C GLY A 595 2.59 0.08 19.36
N GLY A 596 2.90 0.31 20.64
CA GLY A 596 2.60 1.57 21.29
C GLY A 596 3.39 2.73 20.69
N TRP A 597 3.07 3.92 21.19
CA TRP A 597 3.73 5.15 20.80
C TRP A 597 3.97 6.05 22.01
N ASN A 598 4.96 6.93 21.87
CA ASN A 598 5.25 7.99 22.84
C ASN A 598 5.22 9.35 22.15
N LYS A 599 4.82 10.39 22.89
CA LYS A 599 4.90 11.77 22.40
C LYS A 599 6.34 12.27 22.52
N PHE A 600 6.81 13.01 21.51
CA PHE A 600 8.11 13.67 21.53
C PHE A 600 7.95 15.12 21.08
N SER A 601 8.81 16.02 21.55
CA SER A 601 8.83 17.41 21.06
C SER A 601 9.54 17.52 19.73
N LEU A 602 9.23 18.56 18.95
CA LEU A 602 9.95 18.88 17.72
C LEU A 602 11.46 19.06 17.99
N ASP A 603 11.83 19.74 19.07
CA ASP A 603 13.23 19.94 19.46
C ASP A 603 13.97 18.62 19.69
N THR A 604 13.31 17.63 20.28
CA THR A 604 13.90 16.29 20.49
C THR A 604 14.17 15.62 19.14
N LEU A 605 13.23 15.71 18.19
CA LEU A 605 13.39 15.14 16.86
C LEU A 605 14.49 15.88 16.07
N THR A 606 14.58 17.20 16.22
CA THR A 606 15.64 18.03 15.63
C THR A 606 17.02 17.68 16.22
N GLU A 607 17.11 17.40 17.51
CA GLU A 607 18.34 16.91 18.14
C GLU A 607 18.76 15.55 17.55
N TRP A 608 17.80 14.64 17.35
CA TRP A 608 18.04 13.31 16.81
C TRP A 608 18.53 13.28 15.37
N MET A 609 18.12 14.24 14.53
CA MET A 609 18.64 14.32 13.16
C MET A 609 20.08 14.88 13.10
N ASN A 610 20.48 15.68 14.10
CA ASN A 610 21.77 16.36 14.13
C ASN A 610 22.85 15.63 14.94
N SER A 611 22.45 14.71 15.82
CA SER A 611 23.37 14.02 16.74
C SER A 611 23.64 12.58 16.32
N ASP A 612 24.90 12.15 16.33
CA ASP A 612 25.27 10.76 16.06
C ASP A 612 24.90 9.82 17.23
N THR A 613 24.67 10.37 18.42
CA THR A 613 24.26 9.61 19.61
C THR A 613 23.23 10.39 20.43
N VAL A 614 22.31 9.65 21.06
CA VAL A 614 21.28 10.20 21.93
C VAL A 614 21.41 9.59 23.32
N ASN A 615 21.35 10.45 24.33
CA ASN A 615 21.21 10.06 25.73
C ASN A 615 19.73 9.81 26.03
N VAL A 616 19.34 8.54 26.06
CA VAL A 616 17.95 8.16 26.32
C VAL A 616 17.67 8.19 27.83
N THR A 617 17.07 9.27 28.32
CA THR A 617 16.67 9.41 29.74
C THR A 617 15.60 8.40 30.14
N THR A 618 15.73 7.86 31.36
CA THR A 618 14.90 6.73 31.85
C THR A 618 13.56 7.09 32.47
N GLN A 619 13.22 8.37 32.62
CA GLN A 619 12.03 8.80 33.37
C GLN A 619 10.68 8.63 32.64
N ASP A 620 9.78 7.90 33.33
CA ASP A 620 8.32 8.00 33.52
C ASP A 620 7.26 8.13 32.40
N ASP A 621 7.58 7.95 31.11
CA ASP A 621 6.50 7.82 30.11
C ASP A 621 6.19 6.36 29.75
N LYS A 622 5.17 5.78 30.41
CA LYS A 622 4.59 4.50 29.97
C LYS A 622 4.07 4.63 28.54
N PRO A 623 4.37 3.65 27.64
CA PRO A 623 3.91 3.72 26.27
C PRO A 623 2.39 3.74 26.20
N THR A 624 1.84 4.60 25.34
CA THR A 624 0.40 4.59 25.10
C THR A 624 0.09 3.37 24.24
N PRO A 625 -0.78 2.44 24.70
CA PRO A 625 -1.14 1.27 23.92
C PRO A 625 -1.88 1.67 22.64
N GLN A 626 -1.88 0.78 21.66
CA GLN A 626 -2.63 0.96 20.41
C GLN A 626 -4.11 1.22 20.74
N GLY A 627 -4.61 2.41 20.40
CA GLY A 627 -6.03 2.75 20.49
C GLY A 627 -6.78 2.36 19.21
N GLU A 628 -8.12 2.38 19.25
CA GLU A 628 -8.88 2.48 18.00
C GLU A 628 -8.44 3.76 17.27
N PHE A 629 -8.44 3.79 15.94
CA PHE A 629 -8.04 4.95 15.14
C PHE A 629 -9.23 5.61 14.46
N ASP A 630 -9.23 6.96 14.39
CA ASP A 630 -10.25 7.76 13.70
C ASP A 630 -9.74 7.99 12.28
N TYR A 631 -10.43 7.37 11.32
CA TYR A 631 -10.24 7.64 9.91
C TYR A 631 -11.62 7.94 9.34
N GLU A 632 -12.06 9.18 9.56
CA GLU A 632 -13.20 9.79 8.86
C GLU A 632 -12.84 10.16 7.43
#